data_AF-A0A353P682-F1
#
_entry.id   AF-A0A353P682-F1
#
_cell.length_a   1.000
_cell.length_b   1.000
_cell.length_c   1.000
_cell.angle_alpha   90.00
_cell.angle_beta   90.00
_cell.angle_gamma   90.00
#
_symmetry.space_group_name_H-M   'P 1'
#
loop_
_entity.id
_entity.type
_entity.pdbx_description
1 polymer ?
#
loop_
_entity_poly.entity_id
_entity_poly.type
_entity_poly.pdbx_seq_one_letter_code
_entity_poly.pdbx_strand_id
1 'polypeptide(L)'
;MRKNKKKLLRRSIKIIHLLNSAVFIGSAAYIFVYALHKTGHNWLFIASLSGYTTIIVLFLFSFYLFAVYRGISANQNVKDEHVLTTSLPYLLFYNVSTLYGVVLVWFISFNNYTTADYLLRMSIGAVALTFLIWIVIDPLIGLLEMLLPSSRIHRNKRISQAQENRKREYDEKQKLLKEIHVNGRNDRLRWHQILESDAEELSLLISEGSIDDKLLESRVIEIGVKAFRIGGIECMRHLLFMTKKICERKRHVVRNIDYISIWWDGIGNWRSKWMEIELTQ
;
A
#
# COMPACT_ATOMS: atom_id res chain seq x y z
N MET A 1 -25.38 23.87 -22.85
CA MET A 1 -26.21 22.66 -23.10
C MET A 1 -25.50 21.31 -22.90
N ARG A 2 -24.27 21.07 -23.39
CA ARG A 2 -23.57 19.76 -23.28
C ARG A 2 -23.28 19.27 -21.83
N LYS A 3 -23.03 20.18 -20.88
CA LYS A 3 -22.72 19.84 -19.47
C LYS A 3 -23.93 19.22 -18.75
N ASN A 4 -25.14 19.70 -19.02
CA ASN A 4 -26.38 19.17 -18.43
C ASN A 4 -26.71 17.77 -18.96
N LYS A 5 -26.51 17.49 -20.25
CA LYS A 5 -26.69 16.15 -20.84
C LYS A 5 -25.78 15.10 -20.19
N LYS A 6 -24.49 15.42 -19.97
CA LYS A 6 -23.54 14.52 -19.29
C LYS A 6 -23.93 14.24 -17.83
N LYS A 7 -24.44 15.25 -17.11
CA LYS A 7 -24.90 15.10 -15.73
C LYS A 7 -26.14 14.20 -15.64
N LEU A 8 -27.11 14.40 -16.54
CA LEU A 8 -28.31 13.58 -16.62
C LEU A 8 -27.97 12.12 -16.94
N LEU A 9 -27.14 11.87 -17.95
CA LEU A 9 -26.71 10.51 -18.31
C LEU A 9 -26.04 9.78 -17.14
N ARG A 10 -25.14 10.45 -16.41
CA ARG A 10 -24.50 9.88 -15.21
C ARG A 10 -25.52 9.54 -14.13
N ARG A 11 -26.54 10.38 -13.93
CA ARG A 11 -27.60 10.12 -12.95
C ARG A 11 -28.43 8.90 -13.37
N SER A 12 -28.81 8.80 -14.64
CA SER A 12 -29.55 7.64 -15.18
C SER A 12 -28.76 6.34 -15.01
N ILE A 13 -27.47 6.32 -15.35
CA ILE A 13 -26.61 5.14 -15.18
C ILE A 13 -26.55 4.71 -13.70
N LYS A 14 -26.43 5.67 -12.77
CA LYS A 14 -26.43 5.36 -11.33
C LYS A 14 -27.75 4.74 -10.87
N ILE A 15 -28.88 5.27 -11.33
CA ILE A 15 -30.21 4.74 -10.99
C ILE A 15 -30.37 3.32 -11.54
N ILE A 16 -29.98 3.10 -12.80
CA ILE A 16 -29.99 1.76 -13.43
C ILE A 16 -29.13 0.79 -12.63
N HIS A 17 -27.91 1.19 -12.25
CA HIS A 17 -27.01 0.36 -11.46
C HIS A 17 -27.59 0.00 -10.09
N LEU A 18 -28.22 0.96 -9.41
CA LEU A 18 -28.86 0.74 -8.11
C LEU A 18 -30.05 -0.21 -8.22
N LEU A 19 -30.90 -0.03 -9.24
CA LEU A 19 -32.03 -0.92 -9.52
C LEU A 19 -31.55 -2.33 -9.83
N ASN A 20 -30.54 -2.47 -10.71
CA ASN A 20 -29.96 -3.76 -11.06
C ASN A 20 -29.36 -4.47 -9.85
N SER A 21 -28.66 -3.73 -8.98
CA SER A 21 -28.09 -4.28 -7.74
C SER A 21 -29.18 -4.73 -6.77
N ALA A 22 -30.27 -3.96 -6.63
CA ALA A 22 -31.40 -4.33 -5.79
C ALA A 22 -32.09 -5.61 -6.30
N VAL A 23 -32.31 -5.73 -7.61
CA VAL A 23 -32.87 -6.94 -8.24
C VAL A 23 -31.95 -8.14 -8.00
N PHE A 24 -30.64 -7.98 -8.20
CA PHE A 24 -29.66 -9.04 -8.01
C PHE A 24 -29.65 -9.55 -6.55
N ILE A 25 -29.58 -8.64 -5.58
CA ILE A 25 -29.63 -8.99 -4.15
C ILE A 25 -30.96 -9.66 -3.81
N GLY A 26 -32.07 -9.14 -4.30
CA GLY A 26 -33.40 -9.72 -4.10
C GLY A 26 -33.50 -11.14 -4.68
N SER A 27 -32.99 -11.37 -5.89
CA SER A 27 -32.94 -12.68 -6.52
C SER A 27 -32.07 -13.67 -5.75
N ALA A 28 -30.87 -13.26 -5.33
CA ALA A 28 -30.00 -14.11 -4.52
C ALA A 28 -30.64 -14.47 -3.17
N ALA A 29 -31.23 -13.49 -2.47
CA ALA A 29 -31.95 -13.71 -1.22
C ALA A 29 -33.15 -14.63 -1.41
N TYR A 30 -33.91 -14.47 -2.50
CA TYR A 30 -35.06 -15.33 -2.80
C TYR A 30 -34.64 -16.80 -3.03
N ILE A 31 -33.59 -17.03 -3.82
CA ILE A 31 -33.04 -18.38 -4.04
C ILE A 31 -32.65 -19.00 -2.70
N PHE A 32 -31.96 -18.23 -1.85
CA PHE A 32 -31.52 -18.70 -0.55
C PHE A 32 -32.70 -19.07 0.36
N VAL A 33 -33.70 -18.19 0.49
CA VAL A 33 -34.91 -18.45 1.29
C VAL A 33 -35.71 -19.63 0.75
N TYR A 34 -35.88 -19.73 -0.57
CA TYR A 34 -36.57 -20.86 -1.20
C TYR A 34 -35.86 -22.19 -0.91
N ALA A 35 -34.52 -22.22 -1.00
CA ALA A 35 -33.72 -23.40 -0.67
C ALA A 35 -33.83 -23.80 0.81
N LEU A 36 -33.81 -22.82 1.74
CA LEU A 36 -34.02 -23.05 3.16
C LEU A 36 -35.41 -23.64 3.44
N HIS A 37 -36.44 -23.09 2.80
CA HIS A 37 -37.80 -23.59 2.97
C HIS A 37 -37.94 -25.04 2.46
N LYS A 38 -37.36 -25.36 1.29
CA LYS A 38 -37.42 -26.72 0.73
C LYS A 38 -36.66 -27.77 1.53
N THR A 39 -35.62 -27.38 2.26
CA THR A 39 -34.77 -28.30 3.05
C THR A 39 -35.32 -28.60 4.45
N GLY A 40 -36.45 -28.00 4.83
CA GLY A 40 -37.23 -28.44 6.00
C GLY A 40 -36.48 -28.35 7.34
N HIS A 41 -35.67 -27.30 7.55
CA HIS A 41 -34.86 -27.07 8.77
C HIS A 41 -33.75 -28.10 9.07
N ASN A 42 -33.48 -29.06 8.19
CA ASN A 42 -32.36 -30.01 8.35
C ASN A 42 -31.02 -29.37 7.90
N TRP A 43 -30.54 -28.41 8.69
CA TRP A 43 -29.30 -27.64 8.44
C TRP A 43 -28.05 -28.51 8.23
N LEU A 44 -28.02 -29.73 8.78
CA LEU A 44 -26.93 -30.69 8.59
C LEU A 44 -26.73 -31.11 7.13
N PHE A 45 -27.79 -31.07 6.30
CA PHE A 45 -27.71 -31.40 4.87
C PHE A 45 -27.16 -30.24 4.01
N ILE A 46 -27.20 -29.02 4.54
CA ILE A 46 -26.56 -27.82 3.94
C ILE A 46 -25.08 -27.76 4.38
N ALA A 47 -24.69 -28.49 5.42
CA ALA A 47 -23.30 -28.59 5.88
C ALA A 47 -22.54 -29.79 5.27
N SER A 48 -23.25 -30.81 4.77
CA SER A 48 -22.62 -31.89 4.01
C SER A 48 -22.09 -31.35 2.68
N LEU A 49 -20.96 -31.86 2.20
CA LEU A 49 -20.35 -31.48 0.91
C LEU A 49 -21.23 -31.83 -0.32
N SER A 50 -22.50 -32.24 -0.12
CA SER A 50 -23.44 -32.65 -1.15
C SER A 50 -24.19 -31.46 -1.73
N GLY A 51 -23.70 -30.93 -2.84
CA GLY A 51 -24.46 -30.09 -3.79
C GLY A 51 -24.71 -28.64 -3.38
N TYR A 52 -25.51 -28.40 -2.32
CA TYR A 52 -25.94 -27.05 -1.94
C TYR A 52 -24.81 -26.20 -1.37
N THR A 53 -23.93 -26.81 -0.57
CA THR A 53 -22.71 -26.19 -0.03
C THR A 53 -21.78 -25.75 -1.13
N THR A 54 -21.64 -26.55 -2.19
CA THR A 54 -20.83 -26.22 -3.36
C THR A 54 -21.37 -24.97 -4.06
N ILE A 55 -22.69 -24.84 -4.19
CA ILE A 55 -23.32 -23.64 -4.77
C ILE A 55 -23.06 -22.41 -3.91
N ILE A 56 -23.17 -22.52 -2.58
CA ILE A 56 -22.89 -21.41 -1.65
C ILE A 56 -21.41 -21.03 -1.70
N VAL A 57 -20.49 -22.00 -1.69
CA VAL A 57 -19.06 -21.75 -1.80
C VAL A 57 -18.72 -21.10 -3.14
N LEU A 58 -19.27 -21.59 -4.25
CA LEU A 58 -19.06 -21.01 -5.58
C LEU A 58 -19.64 -19.59 -5.67
N PHE A 59 -20.79 -19.35 -5.04
CA PHE A 59 -21.40 -18.02 -4.92
C PHE A 59 -20.51 -17.06 -4.11
N LEU A 60 -20.08 -17.46 -2.92
CA LEU A 60 -19.18 -16.66 -2.07
C LEU A 60 -17.83 -16.42 -2.74
N PHE A 61 -17.28 -17.44 -3.40
CA PHE A 61 -16.04 -17.34 -4.17
C PHE A 61 -16.19 -16.37 -5.34
N SER A 62 -17.32 -16.39 -6.04
CA SER A 62 -17.62 -15.46 -7.13
C SER A 62 -17.80 -14.02 -6.62
N PHE A 63 -18.42 -13.83 -5.47
CA PHE A 63 -18.49 -12.53 -4.78
C PHE A 63 -17.11 -12.03 -4.34
N TYR A 64 -16.27 -12.93 -3.81
CA TYR A 64 -14.90 -12.62 -3.44
C TYR A 64 -14.07 -12.20 -4.65
N LEU A 65 -14.09 -12.99 -5.72
CA LEU A 65 -13.41 -12.66 -6.98
C LEU A 65 -13.91 -11.32 -7.52
N PHE A 66 -15.23 -11.08 -7.51
CA PHE A 66 -15.80 -9.81 -7.93
C PHE A 66 -15.28 -8.64 -7.08
N ALA A 67 -15.24 -8.77 -5.75
CA ALA A 67 -14.73 -7.73 -4.86
C ALA A 67 -13.24 -7.44 -5.12
N VAL A 68 -12.43 -8.49 -5.32
CA VAL A 68 -10.99 -8.37 -5.59
C VAL A 68 -10.74 -7.74 -6.96
N TYR A 69 -11.33 -8.25 -8.04
CA TYR A 69 -11.10 -7.74 -9.38
C TYR A 69 -11.66 -6.32 -9.58
N ARG A 70 -12.85 -6.04 -9.04
CA ARG A 70 -13.44 -4.69 -9.13
C ARG A 70 -12.75 -3.68 -8.21
N GLY A 71 -12.27 -4.11 -7.05
CA GLY A 71 -11.48 -3.29 -6.13
C GLY A 71 -10.12 -2.90 -6.71
N ILE A 72 -9.45 -3.81 -7.44
CA ILE A 72 -8.16 -3.56 -8.10
C ILE A 72 -8.31 -2.66 -9.33
N SER A 73 -9.43 -2.77 -10.08
CA SER A 73 -9.68 -1.99 -11.30
C SER A 73 -10.00 -0.51 -11.04
N ALA A 74 -10.57 -0.16 -9.89
CA ALA A 74 -11.04 1.20 -9.60
C ALA A 74 -9.95 2.30 -9.66
N ASN A 75 -8.67 1.93 -9.55
CA ASN A 75 -7.55 2.88 -9.61
C ASN A 75 -6.91 3.02 -11.01
N GLN A 76 -7.34 2.25 -12.01
CA GLN A 76 -6.75 2.30 -13.35
C GLN A 76 -7.61 3.18 -14.28
N ASN A 77 -7.46 4.49 -14.13
CA ASN A 77 -7.94 5.48 -15.09
C ASN A 77 -7.16 5.36 -16.41
N VAL A 78 -7.45 4.34 -17.22
CA VAL A 78 -6.95 4.31 -18.59
C VAL A 78 -8.08 4.01 -19.55
N LYS A 79 -8.97 5.01 -19.69
CA LYS A 79 -10.01 5.04 -20.74
C LYS A 79 -9.44 4.79 -22.13
N ASP A 80 -8.18 5.15 -22.32
CA ASP A 80 -7.48 5.02 -23.60
C ASP A 80 -6.92 3.60 -23.83
N GLU A 81 -6.73 2.79 -22.79
CA GLU A 81 -6.30 1.37 -22.90
C GLU A 81 -7.48 0.40 -23.04
N HIS A 82 -8.68 0.84 -22.63
CA HIS A 82 -9.87 0.00 -22.45
C HIS A 82 -11.08 0.56 -23.21
N VAL A 83 -10.94 0.74 -24.52
CA VAL A 83 -11.90 1.50 -25.35
C VAL A 83 -13.29 0.84 -25.41
N LEU A 84 -13.37 -0.49 -25.42
CA LEU A 84 -14.62 -1.24 -25.47
C LEU A 84 -15.30 -1.28 -24.09
N THR A 85 -14.58 -1.66 -23.05
CA THR A 85 -15.09 -1.82 -21.69
C THR A 85 -15.43 -0.49 -21.02
N THR A 86 -14.81 0.61 -21.49
CA THR A 86 -15.16 1.97 -21.04
C THR A 86 -16.20 2.65 -21.94
N SER A 87 -16.62 2.00 -23.03
CA SER A 87 -17.66 2.52 -23.91
C SER A 87 -19.02 2.55 -23.20
N LEU A 88 -19.85 3.55 -23.54
CA LEU A 88 -21.21 3.67 -22.99
C LEU A 88 -22.08 2.44 -23.28
N PRO A 89 -22.09 1.86 -24.50
CA PRO A 89 -22.86 0.65 -24.78
C PRO A 89 -22.47 -0.52 -23.88
N TYR A 90 -21.17 -0.74 -23.68
CA TYR A 90 -20.68 -1.81 -22.82
C TYR A 90 -21.07 -1.60 -21.36
N LEU A 91 -20.88 -0.37 -20.85
CA LEU A 91 -21.29 0.00 -19.49
C LEU A 91 -22.78 -0.23 -19.26
N LEU A 92 -23.64 0.07 -20.23
CA LEU A 92 -25.08 -0.19 -20.12
C LEU A 92 -25.38 -1.68 -20.17
N PHE A 93 -24.80 -2.42 -21.12
CA PHE A 93 -24.93 -3.86 -21.23
C PHE A 93 -24.55 -4.56 -19.92
N TYR A 94 -23.40 -4.20 -19.36
CA TYR A 94 -22.89 -4.75 -18.11
C TYR A 94 -23.80 -4.42 -16.92
N ASN A 95 -24.27 -3.17 -16.82
CA ASN A 95 -25.11 -2.72 -15.70
C ASN A 95 -26.56 -3.21 -15.75
N VAL A 96 -27.01 -3.76 -16.88
CA VAL A 96 -28.38 -4.29 -17.09
C VAL A 96 -28.38 -5.83 -17.16
N SER A 97 -27.21 -6.46 -16.99
CA SER A 97 -26.99 -7.91 -16.99
C SER A 97 -28.03 -8.71 -16.21
N THR A 98 -28.35 -8.28 -14.98
CA THR A 98 -29.31 -8.99 -14.13
C THR A 98 -30.73 -8.95 -14.71
N LEU A 99 -31.13 -7.80 -15.28
CA LEU A 99 -32.45 -7.65 -15.92
C LEU A 99 -32.56 -8.50 -17.20
N TYR A 100 -31.48 -8.62 -17.98
CA TYR A 100 -31.47 -9.54 -19.13
C TYR A 100 -31.72 -10.98 -18.71
N GLY A 101 -31.22 -11.40 -17.54
CA GLY A 101 -31.41 -12.76 -17.03
C GLY A 101 -32.88 -13.05 -16.70
N VAL A 102 -33.56 -12.07 -16.07
CA VAL A 102 -35.00 -12.14 -15.79
C VAL A 102 -35.79 -12.22 -17.09
N VAL A 103 -35.50 -11.32 -18.04
CA VAL A 103 -36.20 -11.25 -19.33
C VAL A 103 -36.01 -12.53 -20.13
N LEU A 104 -34.79 -13.07 -20.19
CA LEU A 104 -34.49 -14.33 -20.88
C LEU A 104 -35.34 -15.48 -20.34
N VAL A 105 -35.41 -15.62 -19.02
CA VAL A 105 -36.22 -16.68 -18.40
C VAL A 105 -37.70 -16.47 -18.63
N TRP A 106 -38.18 -15.22 -18.59
CA TRP A 106 -39.57 -14.90 -18.90
C TRP A 106 -39.94 -15.37 -20.31
N PHE A 107 -39.09 -15.09 -21.31
CA PHE A 107 -39.32 -15.51 -22.69
C PHE A 107 -39.29 -17.02 -22.89
N ILE A 108 -38.47 -17.76 -22.14
CA ILE A 108 -38.33 -19.22 -22.30
C ILE A 108 -39.43 -19.99 -21.52
N SER A 109 -40.03 -19.36 -20.51
CA SER A 109 -40.98 -20.02 -19.62
C SER A 109 -42.40 -20.00 -20.20
N PHE A 110 -42.68 -20.91 -21.15
CA PHE A 110 -44.01 -21.08 -21.78
C PHE A 110 -44.98 -22.01 -21.02
N ASN A 111 -44.56 -22.57 -19.87
CA ASN A 111 -45.36 -23.57 -19.14
C ASN A 111 -46.09 -22.96 -17.92
N ASN A 112 -47.19 -23.61 -17.53
CA ASN A 112 -47.97 -23.28 -16.32
C ASN A 112 -47.23 -23.72 -15.05
N TYR A 113 -46.27 -22.90 -14.59
CA TYR A 113 -45.61 -23.09 -13.31
C TYR A 113 -46.39 -22.47 -12.16
N THR A 114 -46.16 -22.97 -10.94
CA THR A 114 -46.62 -22.24 -9.74
C THR A 114 -45.89 -20.89 -9.66
N THR A 115 -46.52 -19.90 -9.03
CA THR A 115 -45.93 -18.56 -8.86
C THR A 115 -44.56 -18.62 -8.19
N ALA A 116 -44.38 -19.50 -7.20
CA ALA A 116 -43.12 -19.66 -6.49
C ALA A 116 -42.01 -20.24 -7.39
N ASP A 117 -42.30 -21.27 -8.18
CA ASP A 117 -41.32 -21.88 -9.08
C ASP A 117 -40.95 -20.94 -10.23
N TYR A 118 -41.92 -20.12 -10.67
CA TYR A 118 -41.69 -19.09 -11.67
C TYR A 118 -40.74 -17.98 -11.16
N LEU A 119 -40.98 -17.46 -9.95
CA LEU A 119 -40.11 -16.49 -9.29
C LEU A 119 -38.71 -17.04 -9.03
N LEU A 120 -38.60 -18.33 -8.67
CA LEU A 120 -37.32 -19.01 -8.48
C LEU A 120 -36.53 -19.03 -9.79
N ARG A 121 -37.15 -19.44 -10.89
CA ARG A 121 -36.50 -19.49 -12.21
C ARG A 121 -36.01 -18.12 -12.65
N MET A 122 -36.84 -17.07 -12.50
CA MET A 122 -36.42 -15.70 -12.80
C MET A 122 -35.22 -15.27 -11.95
N SER A 123 -35.24 -15.59 -10.66
CA SER A 123 -34.14 -15.29 -9.75
C SER A 123 -32.85 -16.02 -10.14
N ILE A 124 -32.95 -17.30 -10.51
CA ILE A 124 -31.82 -18.08 -11.02
C ILE A 124 -31.28 -17.47 -12.31
N GLY A 125 -32.14 -17.09 -13.26
CA GLY A 125 -31.72 -16.44 -14.50
C GLY A 125 -30.98 -15.13 -14.27
N ALA A 126 -31.52 -14.29 -13.38
CA ALA A 126 -30.91 -13.03 -12.96
C ALA A 126 -29.48 -13.22 -12.43
N VAL A 127 -29.32 -14.16 -11.49
CA VAL A 127 -28.03 -14.46 -10.86
C VAL A 127 -27.05 -15.12 -11.84
N ALA A 128 -27.51 -16.15 -12.58
CA ALA A 128 -26.68 -16.90 -13.51
C ALA A 128 -26.14 -16.03 -14.64
N LEU A 129 -26.97 -15.17 -15.24
CA LEU A 129 -26.51 -14.29 -16.32
C LEU A 129 -25.54 -13.22 -15.83
N THR A 130 -25.77 -12.69 -14.62
CA THR A 130 -24.83 -11.74 -14.00
C THR A 130 -23.46 -12.38 -13.81
N PHE A 131 -23.41 -13.61 -13.27
CA PHE A 131 -22.14 -14.34 -13.13
C PHE A 131 -21.50 -14.71 -14.46
N LEU A 132 -22.28 -15.14 -15.46
CA LEU A 132 -21.74 -15.41 -16.79
C LEU A 132 -21.06 -14.17 -17.38
N ILE A 133 -21.71 -13.01 -17.25
CA ILE A 133 -21.15 -11.75 -17.74
C ILE A 133 -19.87 -11.39 -16.99
N TRP A 134 -19.84 -11.54 -15.67
CA TRP A 134 -18.70 -11.15 -14.85
C TRP A 134 -17.50 -12.11 -14.95
N ILE A 135 -17.75 -13.41 -14.98
CA ILE A 135 -16.70 -14.43 -14.90
C ILE A 135 -16.17 -14.78 -16.29
N VAL A 136 -17.02 -14.77 -17.31
CA VAL A 136 -16.65 -15.23 -18.66
C VAL A 136 -16.55 -14.06 -19.63
N ILE A 137 -17.60 -13.27 -19.77
CA ILE A 137 -17.68 -12.27 -20.85
C ILE A 137 -16.74 -11.08 -20.58
N ASP A 138 -16.69 -10.58 -19.35
CA ASP A 138 -15.86 -9.42 -18.99
C ASP A 138 -14.35 -9.70 -19.16
N PRO A 139 -13.78 -10.81 -18.63
CA PRO A 139 -12.40 -11.17 -18.92
C PRO A 139 -12.12 -11.43 -20.41
N LEU A 140 -13.05 -12.07 -21.12
CA LEU A 140 -12.87 -12.35 -22.55
C LEU A 140 -12.81 -11.05 -23.37
N ILE A 141 -13.67 -10.08 -23.05
CA ILE A 141 -13.65 -8.77 -23.71
C ILE A 141 -12.38 -8.01 -23.33
N GLY A 142 -11.94 -8.07 -22.07
CA GLY A 142 -10.65 -7.50 -21.66
C GLY A 142 -9.46 -8.11 -22.42
N LEU A 143 -9.46 -9.42 -22.67
CA LEU A 143 -8.45 -10.08 -23.50
C LEU A 143 -8.51 -9.61 -24.96
N LEU A 144 -9.71 -9.50 -25.54
CA LEU A 144 -9.89 -8.95 -26.89
C LEU A 144 -9.41 -7.50 -26.98
N GLU A 145 -9.65 -6.69 -25.95
CA GLU A 145 -9.14 -5.32 -25.88
C GLU A 145 -7.62 -5.27 -25.89
N MET A 146 -6.93 -6.21 -25.25
CA MET A 146 -5.47 -6.29 -25.27
C MET A 146 -4.89 -6.63 -26.66
N LEU A 147 -5.71 -7.22 -27.54
CA LEU A 147 -5.33 -7.47 -28.93
C LEU A 147 -5.45 -6.23 -29.81
N LEU A 148 -6.22 -5.22 -29.38
CA LEU A 148 -6.40 -4.01 -30.16
C LEU A 148 -5.10 -3.19 -30.24
N PRO A 149 -4.74 -2.69 -31.42
CA PRO A 149 -3.49 -1.94 -31.61
C PRO A 149 -3.47 -0.63 -30.81
N SER A 150 -4.60 0.06 -30.68
CA SER A 150 -4.73 1.27 -29.85
C SER A 150 -4.36 0.98 -28.39
N SER A 151 -4.93 -0.07 -27.80
CA SER A 151 -4.68 -0.47 -26.41
C SER A 151 -3.21 -0.82 -26.18
N ARG A 152 -2.57 -1.50 -27.14
CA ARG A 152 -1.13 -1.83 -27.06
C ARG A 152 -0.25 -0.60 -27.08
N ILE A 153 -0.54 0.37 -27.94
CA ILE A 153 0.23 1.63 -28.02
C ILE A 153 0.14 2.40 -26.71
N HIS A 154 -1.06 2.55 -26.15
CA HIS A 154 -1.26 3.27 -24.89
C HIS A 154 -0.59 2.56 -23.71
N ARG A 155 -0.70 1.24 -23.63
CA ARG A 155 -0.03 0.43 -22.61
C ARG A 155 1.49 0.59 -22.68
N ASN A 156 2.08 0.50 -23.87
CA ASN A 156 3.51 0.67 -24.06
C ASN A 156 3.96 2.08 -23.66
N LYS A 157 3.18 3.11 -24.01
CA LYS A 157 3.44 4.49 -23.60
C LYS A 157 3.43 4.65 -22.08
N ARG A 158 2.44 4.09 -21.38
CA ARG A 158 2.36 4.14 -19.91
C ARG A 158 3.56 3.43 -19.27
N ILE A 159 3.93 2.25 -19.78
CA ILE A 159 5.08 1.49 -19.26
C ILE A 159 6.37 2.29 -19.45
N SER A 160 6.58 2.88 -20.63
CA SER A 160 7.75 3.73 -20.91
C SER A 160 7.80 4.93 -19.99
N GLN A 161 6.67 5.64 -19.81
CA GLN A 161 6.59 6.79 -18.90
C GLN A 161 6.86 6.40 -17.45
N ALA A 162 6.34 5.25 -16.99
CA ALA A 162 6.60 4.74 -15.66
C ALA A 162 8.08 4.38 -15.46
N GLN A 163 8.74 3.81 -16.48
CA GLN A 163 10.17 3.52 -16.44
C GLN A 163 11.01 4.80 -16.42
N GLU A 164 10.67 5.80 -17.24
CA GLU A 164 11.33 7.11 -17.23
C GLU A 164 11.20 7.81 -15.89
N ASN A 165 10.00 7.80 -15.28
CA ASN A 165 9.78 8.42 -13.97
C ASN A 165 10.60 7.73 -12.88
N ARG A 166 10.62 6.39 -12.85
CA ARG A 166 11.46 5.63 -11.90
C ARG A 166 12.94 5.95 -12.06
N LYS A 167 13.40 6.10 -13.31
CA LYS A 167 14.80 6.47 -13.59
C LYS A 167 15.10 7.89 -13.08
N ARG A 168 14.21 8.86 -13.32
CA ARG A 168 14.36 10.23 -12.81
C ARG A 168 14.40 10.27 -11.28
N GLU A 169 13.48 9.59 -10.62
CA GLU A 169 13.46 9.50 -9.16
C GLU A 169 14.74 8.85 -8.60
N TYR A 170 15.24 7.80 -9.27
CA TYR A 170 16.50 7.17 -8.91
C TYR A 170 17.69 8.13 -9.07
N ASP A 171 17.77 8.81 -10.21
CA ASP A 171 18.85 9.76 -10.50
C ASP A 171 18.83 10.96 -9.53
N GLU A 172 17.64 11.47 -9.18
CA GLU A 172 17.46 12.53 -8.19
C GLU A 172 17.89 12.08 -6.79
N LYS A 173 17.48 10.89 -6.35
CA LYS A 173 17.93 10.32 -5.07
C LYS A 173 19.45 10.15 -5.04
N GLN A 174 20.05 9.66 -6.12
CA GLN A 174 21.50 9.51 -6.21
C GLN A 174 22.24 10.85 -6.16
N LYS A 175 21.70 11.90 -6.80
CA LYS A 175 22.25 13.26 -6.71
C LYS A 175 22.20 13.80 -5.28
N LEU A 176 21.05 13.68 -4.61
CA LEU A 176 20.88 14.12 -3.23
C LEU A 176 21.81 13.37 -2.27
N LEU A 177 21.97 12.05 -2.44
CA LEU A 177 22.89 11.26 -1.62
C LEU A 177 24.34 11.69 -1.81
N LYS A 178 24.76 11.98 -3.05
CA LYS A 178 26.11 12.49 -3.33
C LYS A 178 26.33 13.86 -2.69
N GLU A 179 25.35 14.75 -2.80
CA GLU A 179 25.41 16.09 -2.19
C GLU A 179 25.51 16.00 -0.67
N ILE A 180 24.67 15.19 -0.02
CA ILE A 180 24.74 14.94 1.43
C ILE A 180 26.10 14.37 1.82
N HIS A 181 26.66 13.46 1.03
CA HIS A 181 27.96 12.86 1.33
C HIS A 181 29.13 13.83 1.17
N VAL A 182 29.08 14.75 0.20
CA VAL A 182 30.07 15.83 0.04
C VAL A 182 29.96 16.83 1.17
N ASN A 183 28.75 17.31 1.46
CA ASN A 183 28.51 18.26 2.55
C ASN A 183 28.93 17.67 3.89
N GLY A 184 28.55 16.42 4.19
CA GLY A 184 28.97 15.74 5.41
C GLY A 184 30.48 15.49 5.51
N ARG A 185 31.23 15.43 4.40
CA ARG A 185 32.71 15.42 4.44
C ARG A 185 33.27 16.79 4.78
N ASN A 186 32.75 17.85 4.17
CA ASN A 186 33.18 19.23 4.46
C ASN A 186 32.86 19.62 5.92
N ASP A 187 31.69 19.24 6.41
CA ASP A 187 31.29 19.47 7.80
C ASP A 187 32.23 18.76 8.76
N ARG A 188 32.58 17.48 8.50
CA ARG A 188 33.55 16.75 9.31
C ARG A 188 34.94 17.40 9.32
N LEU A 189 35.43 17.90 8.19
CA LEU A 189 36.71 18.62 8.14
C LEU A 189 36.67 19.90 8.97
N ARG A 190 35.57 20.65 8.89
CA ARG A 190 35.37 21.86 9.69
C ARG A 190 35.26 21.53 11.18
N TRP A 191 34.52 20.48 11.55
CA TRP A 191 34.41 20.03 12.92
C TRP A 191 35.74 19.53 13.46
N HIS A 192 36.53 18.81 12.65
CA HIS A 192 37.86 18.37 13.02
C HIS A 192 38.72 19.55 13.48
N GLN A 193 38.77 20.62 12.69
CA GLN A 193 39.54 21.83 13.01
C GLN A 193 39.04 22.56 14.26
N ILE A 194 37.71 22.65 14.45
CA ILE A 194 37.13 23.40 15.58
C ILE A 194 37.24 22.62 16.89
N LEU A 195 37.10 21.30 16.84
CA LEU A 195 37.00 20.43 18.01
C LEU A 195 38.33 19.77 18.36
N GLU A 196 39.42 20.02 17.62
CA GLU A 196 40.74 19.42 17.87
C GLU A 196 41.24 19.72 19.28
N SER A 197 41.24 20.99 19.70
CA SER A 197 41.68 21.37 21.04
C SER A 197 40.81 20.75 22.14
N ASP A 198 39.48 20.70 21.90
CA ASP A 198 38.53 20.12 22.85
C ASP A 198 38.73 18.59 22.95
N ALA A 199 39.09 17.91 21.86
CA ALA A 199 39.40 16.48 21.85
C ALA A 199 40.72 16.17 22.57
N GLU A 200 41.72 17.04 22.43
CA GLU A 200 42.98 16.93 23.15
C GLU A 200 42.77 17.13 24.66
N GLU A 201 42.02 18.18 25.05
CA GLU A 201 41.66 18.44 26.45
C GLU A 201 40.90 17.24 27.04
N LEU A 202 39.91 16.73 26.31
CA LEU A 202 39.15 15.56 26.75
C LEU A 202 40.04 14.32 26.89
N SER A 203 41.02 14.12 26.00
CA SER A 203 41.97 13.01 26.08
C SER A 203 42.86 13.07 27.32
N LEU A 204 43.27 14.28 27.74
CA LEU A 204 44.08 14.51 28.93
C LEU A 204 43.27 14.24 30.20
N LEU A 205 42.06 14.80 30.27
CA LEU A 205 41.12 14.60 31.39
C LEU A 205 40.82 13.12 31.64
N ILE A 206 40.72 12.31 30.58
CA ILE A 206 40.52 10.86 30.68
C ILE A 206 41.77 10.12 31.17
N SER A 207 42.96 10.61 30.81
CA SER A 207 44.24 9.94 31.04
C SER A 207 44.83 10.24 32.42
N GLU A 208 44.56 11.43 32.97
CA GLU A 208 45.08 11.90 34.26
C GLU A 208 44.23 11.49 35.47
N GLY A 209 43.20 10.66 35.25
CA GLY A 209 42.14 10.37 36.22
C GLY A 209 42.62 10.12 37.67
N SER A 210 42.50 11.15 38.52
CA SER A 210 42.56 11.02 39.97
C SER A 210 41.85 12.17 40.74
N ILE A 211 41.06 11.74 41.73
CA ILE A 211 40.64 12.35 43.01
C ILE A 211 39.43 13.31 43.09
N ASP A 212 39.02 14.06 42.06
CA ASP A 212 37.76 14.85 42.16
C ASP A 212 36.80 14.63 40.98
N ASP A 213 35.97 13.59 41.11
CA ASP A 213 35.03 13.10 40.09
C ASP A 213 34.02 14.17 39.63
N LYS A 214 33.62 15.10 40.50
CA LYS A 214 32.58 16.10 40.18
C LYS A 214 33.08 17.20 39.25
N LEU A 215 34.31 17.67 39.47
CA LEU A 215 34.89 18.75 38.68
C LEU A 215 35.27 18.24 37.28
N LEU A 216 35.73 16.99 37.21
CA LEU A 216 35.94 16.25 35.97
C LEU A 216 34.63 16.09 35.18
N GLU A 217 33.56 15.60 35.80
CA GLU A 217 32.24 15.43 35.17
C GLU A 217 31.73 16.74 34.58
N SER A 218 31.75 17.84 35.35
CA SER A 218 31.28 19.15 34.90
C SER A 218 32.03 19.63 33.66
N ARG A 219 33.35 19.42 33.60
CA ARG A 219 34.16 19.86 32.46
C ARG A 219 33.89 19.02 31.21
N VAL A 220 33.75 17.71 31.37
CA VAL A 220 33.38 16.81 30.27
C VAL A 220 31.99 17.14 29.71
N ILE A 221 31.03 17.46 30.57
CA ILE A 221 29.69 17.91 30.18
C ILE A 221 29.77 19.24 29.42
N GLU A 222 30.54 20.22 29.90
CA GLU A 222 30.70 21.52 29.24
C GLU A 222 31.25 21.38 27.81
N ILE A 223 32.28 20.55 27.63
CA ILE A 223 32.84 20.24 26.31
C ILE A 223 31.78 19.56 25.42
N GLY A 224 31.01 18.62 25.96
CA GLY A 224 29.90 17.97 25.25
C GLY A 224 28.81 18.93 24.81
N VAL A 225 28.39 19.84 25.70
CA VAL A 225 27.40 20.90 25.40
C VAL A 225 27.94 21.85 24.34
N LYS A 226 29.22 22.22 24.40
CA LYS A 226 29.87 23.06 23.39
C LYS A 226 29.83 22.38 22.01
N ALA A 227 30.22 21.10 21.93
CA ALA A 227 30.14 20.33 20.69
C ALA A 227 28.68 20.22 20.17
N PHE A 228 27.72 19.99 21.07
CA PHE A 228 26.29 19.96 20.71
C PHE A 228 25.80 21.30 20.14
N ARG A 229 26.24 22.43 20.70
CA ARG A 229 25.87 23.76 20.18
C ARG A 229 26.45 24.05 18.79
N ILE A 230 27.58 23.43 18.43
CA ILE A 230 28.23 23.64 17.13
C ILE A 230 27.51 22.88 16.01
N GLY A 231 27.14 21.63 16.23
CA GLY A 231 26.52 20.80 15.16
C GLY A 231 25.67 19.64 15.68
N GLY A 232 25.13 19.78 16.89
CA GLY A 232 24.28 18.80 17.52
C GLY A 232 25.01 17.49 17.86
N ILE A 233 24.26 16.40 17.77
CA ILE A 233 24.72 15.05 18.13
C ILE A 233 25.90 14.60 17.26
N GLU A 234 25.94 14.96 15.97
CA GLU A 234 27.00 14.53 15.06
C GLU A 234 28.36 15.13 15.41
N CYS A 235 28.40 16.39 15.88
CA CYS A 235 29.62 17.00 16.41
C CYS A 235 30.10 16.29 17.68
N MET A 236 29.21 15.99 18.62
CA MET A 236 29.56 15.25 19.85
C MET A 236 30.15 13.88 19.52
N ARG A 237 29.54 13.15 18.57
CA ARG A 237 30.05 11.86 18.09
C ARG A 237 31.42 12.00 17.44
N HIS A 238 31.60 13.03 16.61
CA HIS A 238 32.88 13.30 15.98
C HIS A 238 33.97 13.61 17.02
N LEU A 239 33.66 14.43 18.03
CA LEU A 239 34.53 14.74 19.15
C LEU A 239 34.95 13.47 19.91
N LEU A 240 34.00 12.60 20.25
CA LEU A 240 34.28 11.34 20.92
C LEU A 240 35.20 10.44 20.08
N PHE A 241 34.93 10.34 18.78
CA PHE A 241 35.77 9.59 17.84
C PHE A 241 37.20 10.13 17.77
N MET A 242 37.38 11.45 17.71
CA MET A 242 38.70 12.08 17.72
C MET A 242 39.44 11.82 19.01
N THR A 243 38.75 11.98 20.15
CA THR A 243 39.31 11.74 21.48
C THR A 243 39.80 10.30 21.61
N LYS A 244 39.00 9.32 21.17
CA LYS A 244 39.37 7.91 21.16
C LYS A 244 40.63 7.67 20.33
N LYS A 245 40.72 8.24 19.12
CA LYS A 245 41.92 8.15 18.27
C LYS A 245 43.16 8.77 18.92
N ILE A 246 43.02 9.88 19.63
CA ILE A 246 44.14 10.53 20.34
C ILE A 246 44.62 9.62 21.49
N CYS A 247 43.70 9.07 22.29
CA CYS A 247 44.03 8.15 23.37
C CYS A 247 44.73 6.87 22.85
N GLU A 248 44.24 6.28 21.76
CA GLU A 248 44.85 5.12 21.10
C GLU A 248 46.29 5.42 20.64
N ARG A 249 46.52 6.58 20.01
CA ARG A 249 47.86 7.01 19.57
C ARG A 249 48.83 7.18 20.74
N LYS A 250 48.36 7.73 21.87
CA LYS A 250 49.17 7.96 23.07
C LYS A 250 49.33 6.72 23.97
N ARG A 251 48.76 5.57 23.59
CA ARG A 251 48.74 4.31 24.37
C ARG A 251 48.19 4.48 25.80
N HIS A 252 47.28 5.42 26.01
CA HIS A 252 46.61 5.55 27.31
C HIS A 252 45.64 4.39 27.50
N VAL A 253 45.59 3.81 28.71
CA VAL A 253 44.67 2.72 29.04
C VAL A 253 43.25 3.27 29.05
N VAL A 254 42.45 2.87 28.06
CA VAL A 254 41.10 3.36 27.77
C VAL A 254 40.05 2.76 28.72
N ARG A 255 40.25 2.85 30.04
CA ARG A 255 39.25 2.37 31.01
C ARG A 255 38.09 3.35 31.21
N ASN A 256 38.30 4.64 30.93
CA ASN A 256 37.35 5.70 31.30
C ASN A 256 36.57 6.32 30.12
N ILE A 257 36.77 5.89 28.87
CA ILE A 257 36.01 6.43 27.72
C ILE A 257 34.52 6.12 27.80
N ASP A 258 34.15 4.99 28.42
CA ASP A 258 32.75 4.61 28.59
C ASP A 258 31.99 5.56 29.53
N TYR A 259 32.66 6.29 30.43
CA TYR A 259 32.02 7.28 31.31
C TYR A 259 31.57 8.55 30.60
N ILE A 260 32.28 8.99 29.54
CA ILE A 260 31.84 10.12 28.71
C ILE A 260 30.44 9.84 28.15
N SER A 261 30.21 8.58 27.76
CA SER A 261 28.94 8.17 27.22
C SER A 261 27.79 8.34 28.23
N ILE A 262 28.09 8.14 29.51
CA ILE A 262 27.14 8.26 30.63
C ILE A 262 26.93 9.74 30.97
N TRP A 263 28.00 10.54 31.05
CA TRP A 263 27.90 11.96 31.40
C TRP A 263 27.23 12.82 30.31
N TRP A 264 27.32 12.39 29.05
CA TRP A 264 26.59 13.04 27.96
C TRP A 264 25.15 12.53 27.80
N ASP A 265 24.74 11.52 28.57
CA ASP A 265 23.37 11.02 28.55
C ASP A 265 22.42 12.09 29.10
N GLY A 266 21.66 12.73 28.21
CA GLY A 266 20.85 13.91 28.51
C GLY A 266 21.13 15.13 27.61
N ILE A 267 22.28 15.18 26.93
CA ILE A 267 22.60 16.23 25.94
C ILE A 267 22.09 15.80 24.56
N GLY A 268 20.80 16.03 24.32
CA GLY A 268 20.11 15.48 23.15
C GLY A 268 20.06 13.94 23.21
N ASN A 269 19.23 13.32 22.39
CA ASN A 269 19.08 11.86 22.41
C ASN A 269 20.28 11.16 21.72
N TRP A 270 21.50 11.39 22.21
CA TRP A 270 22.74 11.12 21.49
C TRP A 270 23.00 9.61 21.29
N ARG A 271 22.47 8.77 22.20
CA ARG A 271 22.52 7.30 22.15
C ARG A 271 21.49 6.66 21.20
N SER A 272 20.45 7.37 20.76
CA SER A 272 19.25 6.74 20.18
C SER A 272 19.31 6.32 18.70
N LYS A 273 20.48 6.03 18.12
CA LYS A 273 20.54 5.70 16.68
C LYS A 273 21.50 4.59 16.24
N TRP A 274 22.06 3.82 17.17
CA TRP A 274 23.14 2.87 16.88
C TRP A 274 22.76 1.39 16.74
N MET A 275 21.49 0.99 16.81
CA MET A 275 21.17 -0.45 16.62
C MET A 275 20.84 -0.89 15.18
N GLU A 276 20.80 -0.01 14.17
CA GLU A 276 20.35 -0.45 12.83
C GLU A 276 21.34 -0.29 11.67
N ILE A 277 22.44 0.47 11.80
CA ILE A 277 23.24 0.84 10.60
C ILE A 277 24.64 0.20 10.55
N GLU A 278 25.26 -0.22 11.65
CA GLU A 278 26.62 -0.83 11.59
C GLU A 278 26.67 -2.36 11.48
N LEU A 279 25.54 -3.07 11.52
CA LEU A 279 25.52 -4.53 11.35
C LEU A 279 25.35 -5.00 9.89
N THR A 280 25.46 -4.11 8.91
CA THR A 280 25.31 -4.46 7.47
C THR A 280 26.43 -3.95 6.55
N GLN A 281 27.64 -3.74 7.08
CA GLN A 281 28.88 -3.69 6.29
C GLN A 281 29.85 -4.73 6.81
#